data_AF-A0A1G0M5L7-F1
#
_entry.id   AF-A0A1G0M5L7-F1
#
_cell.length_a   1.000
_cell.length_b   1.000
_cell.length_c   1.000
_cell.angle_alpha   90.00
_cell.angle_beta   90.00
_cell.angle_gamma   90.00
#
_symmetry.space_group_name_H-M   'P 1'
#
loop_
_entity.id
_entity.type
_entity.pdbx_description
1 polymer ?
#
loop_
_entity_poly.entity_id
_entity_poly.type
_entity_poly.pdbx_seq_one_letter_code
_entity_poly.pdbx_strand_id
1 'polypeptide(L)'
;MYDPTVSRRHAEVVLKDSSVSVRDLGSSNGTFINGTQITGQAAAQDGDTVTFGKVAFRLREVTPPAIKAPPPKAEAHAGFGARPPEATIVRQLPVGELGNIEARVQGRPSAASHLKVAGESVAERQSTKLSLLLDISKELSKQQEVDKLLKKVVDITFQVMNVDRVSILMVEGATGELVPRVSKNRLGDAGGSRHVPQSIARRAVNERLAILTDNAAADERFKGQSIMMQSVRSAMCTPLMGSGGKVLGIIYVDNLTATNSFGDEDLEFLIAFSGIAAVAIENSQLTDRVRREAVVLSNFQRYFAPNIMAQIASQEGAVQLGGSKRPVVVFFSDIRGFTTMSEKMGPDEIATLLTEYFTEMVEIVFEHSGTLDKFIGDAIMALWGAPVPHEDDADRAMRAAVEMQRVLVALNKKWAEQGRQHVGIGIGINFGEVFAGNIGSDRRLEYTVIGDAVNTASRLCSKAGPGEIIISEPFFKQLKQPPQVEALDPMQLKGKAQAVPVYRVKL
;
A
#
# COMPACT_ATOMS: atom_id res chain seq x y z
N MET A 1 2.74 19.80 28.16
CA MET A 1 1.89 19.83 29.37
C MET A 1 0.77 18.83 29.13
N TYR A 2 0.75 17.70 29.84
CA TYR A 2 -0.31 16.70 29.69
C TYR A 2 -1.30 16.91 30.83
N ASP A 3 -2.51 17.38 30.51
CA ASP A 3 -3.59 17.56 31.48
C ASP A 3 -4.77 16.68 31.04
N PRO A 4 -5.26 15.76 31.89
CA PRO A 4 -6.32 14.81 31.53
C PRO A 4 -7.66 15.48 31.23
N THR A 5 -7.82 16.77 31.54
CA THR A 5 -9.03 17.54 31.22
C THR A 5 -9.02 18.11 29.79
N VAL A 6 -7.92 17.95 29.05
CA VAL A 6 -7.78 18.41 27.66
C VAL A 6 -7.81 17.22 26.69
N SER A 7 -8.92 17.06 25.97
CA SER A 7 -9.11 16.05 24.90
C SER A 7 -7.98 16.04 23.84
N ARG A 8 -7.71 14.87 23.25
CA ARG A 8 -6.64 14.68 22.22
C ARG A 8 -6.81 15.59 20.98
N ARG A 9 -8.06 15.91 20.60
CA ARG A 9 -8.42 16.92 19.60
C ARG A 9 -9.42 17.88 20.23
N HIS A 10 -8.93 18.83 21.04
CA HIS A 10 -9.78 19.68 21.87
C HIS A 10 -10.40 20.84 21.11
N ALA A 11 -9.56 21.69 20.51
CA ALA A 11 -9.97 22.89 19.81
C ALA A 11 -9.03 23.16 18.64
N GLU A 12 -9.54 23.89 17.66
CA GLU A 12 -8.78 24.47 16.55
C GLU A 12 -8.55 25.95 16.83
N VAL A 13 -7.30 26.40 16.67
CA VAL A 13 -6.89 27.79 16.90
C VAL A 13 -6.24 28.30 15.62
N VAL A 14 -6.82 29.33 15.01
CA VAL A 14 -6.40 29.90 13.74
C VAL A 14 -6.10 31.38 13.91
N LEU A 15 -4.90 31.80 13.51
CA LEU A 15 -4.53 33.21 13.46
C LEU A 15 -5.18 33.88 12.23
N LYS A 16 -5.96 34.94 12.43
CA LYS A 16 -6.56 35.74 11.36
C LYS A 16 -6.21 37.21 11.55
N ASP A 17 -5.39 37.74 10.63
CA ASP A 17 -4.89 39.12 10.58
C ASP A 17 -4.33 39.66 11.90
N SER A 18 -5.21 40.06 12.83
CA SER A 18 -4.92 40.65 14.15
C SER A 18 -5.78 40.05 15.29
N SER A 19 -6.43 38.90 15.07
CA SER A 19 -7.19 38.16 16.07
C SER A 19 -6.92 36.66 16.02
N VAL A 20 -7.15 35.96 17.14
CA VAL A 20 -7.04 34.51 17.20
C VAL A 20 -8.43 33.89 17.21
N SER A 21 -8.78 33.19 16.14
CA SER A 21 -10.03 32.45 16.07
C SER A 21 -9.88 31.10 16.77
N VAL A 22 -10.71 30.83 17.76
CA VAL A 22 -10.78 29.56 18.49
C VAL A 22 -12.11 28.87 18.18
N ARG A 23 -12.06 27.57 17.90
CA ARG A 23 -13.24 26.72 17.68
C ARG A 23 -13.10 25.43 18.47
N ASP A 24 -14.09 25.10 19.28
CA ASP A 24 -14.15 23.81 19.96
C ASP A 24 -14.43 22.67 18.95
N LEU A 25 -13.74 21.53 19.08
CA LEU A 25 -13.87 20.38 18.17
C LEU A 25 -14.75 19.25 18.75
N GLY A 26 -15.67 19.59 19.67
CA GLY A 26 -16.48 18.62 20.40
C GLY A 26 -15.72 18.07 21.61
N SER A 27 -14.99 18.93 22.31
CA SER A 27 -14.18 18.53 23.46
C SER A 27 -15.07 18.11 24.65
N SER A 28 -14.58 17.17 25.46
CA SER A 28 -15.35 16.61 26.57
C SER A 28 -15.60 17.61 27.71
N ASN A 29 -14.71 18.59 27.86
CA ASN A 29 -14.77 19.59 28.94
C ASN A 29 -15.00 21.03 28.43
N GLY A 30 -15.20 21.21 27.12
CA GLY A 30 -15.47 22.49 26.51
C GLY A 30 -14.27 23.43 26.41
N THR A 31 -14.37 24.37 25.49
CA THR A 31 -13.47 25.52 25.33
C THR A 31 -14.17 26.80 25.80
N PHE A 32 -13.44 27.67 26.48
CA PHE A 32 -13.97 28.93 27.02
C PHE A 32 -13.07 30.11 26.63
N ILE A 33 -13.65 31.28 26.42
CA ILE A 33 -12.93 32.55 26.29
C ILE A 33 -13.43 33.48 27.40
N ASN A 34 -12.52 33.98 28.23
CA ASN A 34 -12.80 34.81 29.41
C ASN A 34 -13.89 34.20 30.32
N GLY A 35 -13.90 32.87 30.46
CA GLY A 35 -14.87 32.13 31.26
C GLY A 35 -16.22 31.83 30.59
N THR A 36 -16.45 32.32 29.36
CA THR A 36 -17.67 32.02 28.59
C THR A 36 -17.42 30.86 27.63
N GLN A 37 -18.27 29.83 27.67
CA GLN A 37 -18.12 28.66 26.80
C GLN A 37 -18.42 29.03 25.35
N ILE A 38 -17.56 28.60 24.42
CA ILE A 38 -17.79 28.79 22.99
C ILE A 38 -18.51 27.56 22.43
N THR A 39 -19.60 27.79 21.70
CA THR A 39 -20.40 26.73 21.03
C THR A 39 -20.10 26.64 19.53
N GLY A 40 -19.21 27.50 19.03
CA GLY A 40 -18.78 27.57 17.64
C GLY A 40 -17.43 28.26 17.49
N GLN A 41 -17.22 28.96 16.39
CA GLN A 41 -16.02 29.75 16.17
C GLN A 41 -16.14 31.11 16.87
N ALA A 42 -15.18 31.46 17.71
CA ALA A 42 -15.14 32.73 18.44
C ALA A 42 -13.74 33.36 18.32
N ALA A 43 -13.67 34.69 18.28
CA ALA A 43 -12.40 35.41 18.23
C ALA A 43 -11.94 35.76 19.65
N ALA A 44 -10.65 35.51 19.93
CA ALA A 44 -9.92 35.97 21.10
C ALA A 44 -8.97 37.11 20.68
N GLN A 45 -8.90 38.14 21.52
CA GLN A 45 -8.05 39.32 21.34
C GLN A 45 -6.92 39.34 22.37
N ASP A 46 -5.97 40.24 22.17
CA ASP A 46 -4.86 40.42 23.10
C ASP A 46 -5.37 40.70 24.53
N GLY A 47 -4.79 40.02 25.51
CA GLY A 47 -5.23 40.02 26.91
C GLY A 47 -6.27 38.97 27.28
N ASP A 48 -6.99 38.39 26.30
CA ASP A 48 -8.03 37.39 26.56
C ASP A 48 -7.47 36.09 27.09
N THR A 49 -8.23 35.44 27.96
CA THR A 49 -7.87 34.12 28.51
C THR A 49 -8.72 33.05 27.84
N VAL A 50 -8.08 32.18 27.05
CA VAL A 50 -8.69 31.02 26.42
C VAL A 50 -8.43 29.79 27.28
N THR A 51 -9.47 29.11 27.73
CA THR A 51 -9.39 27.93 28.57
C THR A 51 -9.82 26.69 27.81
N PHE A 52 -8.99 25.65 27.84
CA PHE A 52 -9.29 24.32 27.30
C PHE A 52 -9.38 23.35 28.48
N GLY A 53 -10.57 22.82 28.76
CA GLY A 53 -10.81 22.07 30.00
C GLY A 53 -10.50 22.92 31.24
N LYS A 54 -9.47 22.55 32.02
CA LYS A 54 -9.00 23.33 33.18
C LYS A 54 -7.74 24.18 32.92
N VAL A 55 -7.17 24.12 31.71
CA VAL A 55 -5.92 24.79 31.39
C VAL A 55 -6.21 26.13 30.69
N ALA A 56 -5.81 27.23 31.33
CA ALA A 56 -6.04 28.59 30.84
C ALA A 56 -4.78 29.16 30.18
N PHE A 57 -4.95 29.74 29.00
CA PHE A 57 -3.92 30.41 28.21
C PHE A 57 -4.31 31.87 28.03
N ARG A 58 -3.47 32.80 28.46
CA ARG A 58 -3.67 34.23 28.19
C ARG A 58 -3.02 34.60 26.86
N LEU A 59 -3.79 35.16 25.95
CA LEU A 59 -3.29 35.77 24.73
C LEU A 59 -2.54 37.05 25.10
N ARG A 60 -1.30 37.20 24.61
CA ARG A 60 -0.40 38.31 24.96
C ARG A 60 0.04 39.17 23.78
N GLU A 61 0.03 38.61 22.58
CA GLU A 61 0.36 39.35 21.36
C GLU A 61 -0.20 38.57 20.18
N VAL A 62 -0.76 39.28 19.20
CA VAL A 62 -1.27 38.70 17.96
C VAL A 62 -0.49 39.32 16.80
N THR A 63 0.72 38.82 16.58
CA THR A 63 1.59 39.27 15.48
C THR A 63 1.32 38.38 14.26
N PRO A 64 1.02 38.94 13.07
CA PRO A 64 1.01 38.18 11.83
C PRO A 64 2.33 37.42 11.68
N PRO A 65 2.36 36.19 11.14
CA PRO A 65 3.60 35.48 10.93
C PRO A 65 4.40 36.32 9.94
N ALA A 66 5.54 36.87 10.40
CA ALA A 66 6.44 37.58 9.51
C ALA A 66 6.70 36.65 8.32
N ILE A 67 6.43 37.15 7.10
CA ILE A 67 6.84 36.48 5.88
C ILE A 67 8.36 36.42 5.96
N LYS A 68 8.89 35.33 6.51
CA LYS A 68 10.29 35.02 6.40
C LYS A 68 10.49 34.73 4.94
N ALA A 69 11.14 35.66 4.25
CA ALA A 69 11.79 35.35 2.99
C ALA A 69 12.49 34.00 3.16
N PRO A 70 12.44 33.10 2.15
CA PRO A 70 13.23 31.88 2.21
C PRO A 70 14.63 32.30 2.65
N PRO A 71 15.25 31.59 3.62
CA PRO A 71 16.61 31.94 4.01
C PRO A 71 17.40 32.03 2.71
N PRO A 72 18.22 33.09 2.51
CA PRO A 72 19.05 33.16 1.33
C PRO A 72 19.68 31.79 1.18
N LYS A 73 19.62 31.19 -0.02
CA LYS A 73 20.37 29.96 -0.33
C LYS A 73 21.71 30.17 0.35
N ALA A 74 22.00 29.36 1.37
CA ALA A 74 23.20 29.57 2.17
C ALA A 74 24.33 29.66 1.14
N GLU A 75 24.89 30.87 0.98
CA GLU A 75 26.08 31.02 0.19
C GLU A 75 27.05 30.03 0.81
N ALA A 76 27.64 29.18 -0.03
CA ALA A 76 28.60 28.20 0.41
C ALA A 76 29.71 28.96 1.15
N HIS A 77 29.60 29.05 2.48
CA HIS A 77 30.54 29.79 3.29
C HIS A 77 31.89 29.10 3.16
N ALA A 78 32.80 29.78 2.47
CA ALA A 78 34.19 29.43 2.40
C ALA A 78 34.82 29.69 3.78
N GLY A 79 35.36 28.65 4.42
CA GLY A 79 36.24 28.76 5.58
C GLY A 79 35.66 28.23 6.89
N PHE A 80 36.37 27.26 7.47
CA PHE A 80 36.06 26.59 8.72
C PHE A 80 36.46 27.46 9.92
N GLY A 81 35.50 27.83 10.76
CA GLY A 81 35.74 28.43 12.07
C GLY A 81 35.98 27.37 13.14
N ALA A 82 36.78 27.70 14.17
CA ALA A 82 37.11 26.81 15.28
C ALA A 82 35.88 26.38 16.11
N ARG A 83 35.91 25.14 16.61
CA ARG A 83 34.86 24.47 17.39
C ARG A 83 34.69 25.12 18.78
N PRO A 84 33.50 25.62 19.17
CA PRO A 84 33.19 25.93 20.56
C PRO A 84 33.06 24.63 21.38
N PRO A 85 33.42 24.61 22.68
CA PRO A 85 33.45 23.39 23.50
C PRO A 85 32.10 22.67 23.74
N GLU A 86 30.97 23.25 23.30
CA GLU A 86 29.60 22.76 23.59
C GLU A 86 28.63 22.81 22.39
N ALA A 87 29.13 22.82 21.14
CA ALA A 87 28.28 23.10 19.98
C ALA A 87 27.77 21.82 19.26
N THR A 88 26.44 21.63 19.14
CA THR A 88 25.90 20.73 18.09
C THR A 88 26.21 21.30 16.73
N ILE A 89 26.81 20.45 15.90
CA ILE A 89 27.11 20.70 14.51
C ILE A 89 25.91 20.21 13.69
N VAL A 90 25.18 21.17 13.13
CA VAL A 90 24.14 20.89 12.13
C VAL A 90 24.81 21.04 10.78
N ARG A 91 25.14 19.93 10.13
CA ARG A 91 25.71 19.97 8.79
C ARG A 91 24.57 20.07 7.78
N GLN A 92 24.43 21.25 7.18
CA GLN A 92 23.63 21.45 5.97
C GLN A 92 24.41 20.92 4.77
N LEU A 93 24.54 19.60 4.68
CA LEU A 93 24.78 18.97 3.39
C LEU A 93 23.39 18.82 2.77
N PRO A 94 23.04 19.58 1.72
CA PRO A 94 21.91 19.17 0.91
C PRO A 94 22.28 17.80 0.38
N VAL A 95 21.65 16.76 0.92
CA VAL A 95 21.66 15.42 0.31
C VAL A 95 20.73 15.52 -0.91
N GLY A 96 21.14 16.34 -1.87
CA GLY A 96 20.52 16.49 -3.16
C GLY A 96 20.70 15.21 -3.97
N GLU A 97 19.91 15.08 -5.03
CA GLU A 97 19.90 13.93 -5.94
C GLU A 97 21.32 13.42 -6.23
N LEU A 98 21.50 12.10 -6.05
CA LEU A 98 22.71 11.37 -6.44
C LEU A 98 23.05 11.72 -7.90
N GLY A 99 24.03 12.60 -8.09
CA GLY A 99 24.43 13.09 -9.40
C GLY A 99 25.29 14.35 -9.39
N ASN A 100 25.11 15.26 -8.42
CA ASN A 100 25.85 16.53 -8.35
C ASN A 100 26.74 16.65 -7.10
N ILE A 101 27.71 15.76 -6.96
CA ILE A 101 28.77 15.92 -5.93
C ILE A 101 30.01 16.49 -6.63
N GLU A 102 30.19 17.82 -6.61
CA GLU A 102 31.51 18.40 -6.87
C GLU A 102 32.47 17.94 -5.75
N ALA A 103 33.43 17.07 -6.10
CA ALA A 103 34.47 16.63 -5.20
C ALA A 103 35.39 17.82 -4.83
N ARG A 104 35.18 18.41 -3.65
CA ARG A 104 36.15 19.35 -3.05
C ARG A 104 36.82 18.70 -1.85
N VAL A 105 38.06 18.28 -2.06
CA VAL A 105 38.99 17.88 -1.01
C VAL A 105 39.58 19.17 -0.39
N GLN A 106 39.19 19.50 0.83
CA GLN A 106 39.93 20.47 1.65
C GLN A 106 40.27 19.86 3.00
N GLY A 107 41.48 20.14 3.46
CA GLY A 107 42.23 19.31 4.39
C GLY A 107 42.14 19.64 5.87
N ARG A 108 42.89 18.78 6.60
CA ARG A 108 43.16 18.63 8.03
C ARG A 108 42.03 18.05 8.90
N PRO A 109 42.23 16.83 9.46
CA PRO A 109 41.31 16.27 10.43
C PRO A 109 41.44 17.01 11.77
N SER A 110 40.31 17.50 12.27
CA SER A 110 40.15 17.97 13.64
C SER A 110 39.54 16.83 14.47
N ALA A 111 40.28 16.39 15.49
CA ALA A 111 39.96 15.36 16.48
C ALA A 111 39.94 13.90 15.97
N ALA A 112 40.31 12.97 16.85
CA ALA A 112 40.54 11.56 16.53
C ALA A 112 39.25 10.86 16.04
N SER A 113 39.31 10.29 14.84
CA SER A 113 38.28 9.43 14.26
C SER A 113 38.05 8.18 15.13
N HIS A 114 36.80 7.84 15.43
CA HIS A 114 36.43 6.65 16.22
C HIS A 114 35.84 5.51 15.38
N LEU A 115 35.84 5.64 14.04
CA LEU A 115 35.64 4.52 13.13
C LEU A 115 36.66 3.42 13.45
N LYS A 116 36.24 2.15 13.39
CA LYS A 116 37.15 1.00 13.59
C LYS A 116 38.10 0.76 12.41
N VAL A 117 38.45 1.81 11.67
CA VAL A 117 39.26 1.79 10.46
C VAL A 117 40.66 2.29 10.81
N ALA A 118 41.64 1.39 10.85
CA ALA A 118 43.04 1.71 11.11
C ALA A 118 43.76 2.07 9.80
N GLY A 119 44.65 3.06 9.84
CA GLY A 119 45.54 3.44 8.73
C GLY A 119 46.61 4.42 9.19
N GLU A 120 47.84 4.25 8.68
CA GLU A 120 49.02 5.05 9.08
C GLU A 120 49.02 6.41 8.38
N SER A 121 48.46 6.49 7.16
CA SER A 121 48.29 7.74 6.41
C SER A 121 46.81 8.13 6.16
N VAL A 122 46.57 9.41 5.86
CA VAL A 122 45.23 9.93 5.50
C VAL A 122 44.68 9.26 4.23
N ALA A 123 45.56 8.99 3.24
CA ALA A 123 45.20 8.34 1.99
C ALA A 123 44.77 6.88 2.20
N GLU A 124 45.47 6.15 3.08
CA GLU A 124 45.09 4.78 3.45
C GLU A 124 43.73 4.75 4.13
N ARG A 125 43.47 5.65 5.08
CA ARG A 125 42.16 5.73 5.76
C ARG A 125 41.03 6.02 4.78
N GLN A 126 41.24 6.92 3.80
CA GLN A 126 40.26 7.20 2.75
C GLN A 126 40.01 5.98 1.86
N SER A 127 41.06 5.28 1.44
CA SER A 127 40.95 4.06 0.63
C SER A 127 40.20 2.95 1.38
N THR A 128 40.52 2.71 2.66
CA THR A 128 39.82 1.71 3.48
C THR A 128 38.35 2.06 3.70
N LYS A 129 38.02 3.34 3.93
CA LYS A 129 36.62 3.81 4.05
C LYS A 129 35.83 3.54 2.76
N LEU A 130 36.40 3.84 1.60
CA LEU A 130 35.77 3.58 0.30
C LEU A 130 35.57 2.08 0.06
N SER A 131 36.58 1.26 0.34
CA SER A 131 36.47 -0.21 0.24
C SER A 131 35.37 -0.74 1.14
N LEU A 132 35.28 -0.24 2.37
CA LEU A 132 34.27 -0.66 3.33
C LEU A 132 32.85 -0.28 2.86
N LEU A 133 32.64 0.93 2.34
CA LEU A 133 31.35 1.33 1.77
C LEU A 133 30.96 0.46 0.57
N LEU A 134 31.92 0.09 -0.27
CA LEU A 134 31.68 -0.82 -1.40
C LEU A 134 31.25 -2.22 -0.92
N ASP A 135 31.94 -2.78 0.06
CA ASP A 135 31.62 -4.10 0.61
C ASP A 135 30.26 -4.11 1.30
N ILE A 136 29.93 -3.04 2.03
CA ILE A 136 28.61 -2.82 2.60
C ILE A 136 27.55 -2.78 1.50
N SER A 137 27.78 -2.01 0.43
CA SER A 137 26.82 -1.91 -0.68
C SER A 137 26.55 -3.27 -1.31
N LYS A 138 27.58 -4.10 -1.49
CA LYS A 138 27.44 -5.49 -2.00
C LYS A 138 26.71 -6.39 -1.02
N GLU A 139 26.89 -6.19 0.28
CA GLU A 139 26.25 -7.02 1.30
C GLU A 139 24.77 -6.66 1.48
N LEU A 140 24.43 -5.38 1.44
CA LEU A 140 23.05 -4.89 1.50
C LEU A 140 22.26 -5.28 0.25
N SER A 141 22.87 -5.26 -0.94
CA SER A 141 22.18 -5.62 -2.19
C SER A 141 21.76 -7.10 -2.28
N LYS A 142 22.33 -7.97 -1.44
CA LYS A 142 21.92 -9.39 -1.34
C LYS A 142 20.61 -9.59 -0.59
N GLN A 143 20.16 -8.60 0.19
CA GLN A 143 18.96 -8.72 1.01
C GLN A 143 17.73 -8.29 0.21
N GLN A 144 16.81 -9.23 -0.02
CA GLN A 144 15.58 -8.95 -0.76
C GLN A 144 14.43 -8.48 0.14
N GLU A 145 14.45 -8.85 1.43
CA GLU A 145 13.41 -8.52 2.39
C GLU A 145 13.76 -7.27 3.22
N VAL A 146 12.86 -6.28 3.24
CA VAL A 146 13.06 -5.01 3.94
C VAL A 146 13.43 -5.22 5.41
N ASP A 147 12.71 -6.08 6.15
CA ASP A 147 12.96 -6.26 7.58
C ASP A 147 14.32 -6.92 7.87
N LYS A 148 14.78 -7.83 7.00
CA LYS A 148 16.12 -8.43 7.10
C LYS A 148 17.21 -7.41 6.74
N LEU A 149 16.96 -6.62 5.70
CA LEU A 149 17.84 -5.53 5.29
C LEU A 149 18.02 -4.50 6.41
N LEU A 150 16.94 -4.05 7.04
CA LEU A 150 17.01 -3.09 8.17
C LEU A 150 17.82 -3.65 9.35
N LYS A 151 17.64 -4.92 9.71
CA LYS A 151 18.45 -5.58 10.74
C LYS A 151 19.94 -5.62 10.35
N LYS A 152 20.23 -5.93 9.09
CA LYS A 152 21.60 -5.97 8.57
C LYS A 152 22.27 -4.59 8.59
N VAL A 153 21.54 -3.52 8.24
CA VAL A 153 22.02 -2.12 8.36
C VAL A 153 22.41 -1.82 9.82
N VAL A 154 21.56 -2.19 10.77
CA VAL A 154 21.85 -2.03 12.21
C VAL A 154 23.10 -2.82 12.63
N ASP A 155 23.21 -4.08 12.23
CA ASP A 155 24.34 -4.94 12.58
C ASP A 155 25.67 -4.41 12.02
N ILE A 156 25.68 -3.97 10.75
CA ILE A 156 26.85 -3.35 10.12
C ILE A 156 27.24 -2.06 10.85
N THR A 157 26.26 -1.25 11.26
CA THR A 157 26.52 -0.01 12.03
C THR A 157 27.30 -0.32 13.31
N PHE A 158 26.93 -1.36 14.06
CA PHE A 158 27.68 -1.81 15.25
C PHE A 158 29.08 -2.38 14.93
N GLN A 159 29.23 -3.01 13.77
CA GLN A 159 30.51 -3.56 13.35
C GLN A 159 31.51 -2.45 13.02
N VAL A 160 31.06 -1.40 12.34
CA VAL A 160 31.93 -0.35 11.82
C VAL A 160 32.11 0.83 12.77
N MET A 161 31.08 1.17 13.55
CA MET A 161 31.07 2.32 14.45
C MET A 161 31.07 1.89 15.92
N ASN A 162 31.67 2.70 16.78
CA ASN A 162 31.62 2.49 18.23
C ASN A 162 30.40 3.20 18.84
N VAL A 163 29.24 2.54 18.78
CA VAL A 163 27.95 3.05 19.21
C VAL A 163 27.36 2.17 20.31
N ASP A 164 26.57 2.75 21.22
CA ASP A 164 25.85 2.01 22.26
C ASP A 164 24.48 1.55 21.78
N ARG A 165 23.82 2.39 20.98
CA ARG A 165 22.51 2.10 20.38
C ARG A 165 22.44 2.53 18.93
N VAL A 166 21.64 1.78 18.17
CA VAL A 166 21.28 2.08 16.79
C VAL A 166 19.78 1.87 16.63
N SER A 167 19.11 2.85 16.03
CA SER A 167 17.69 2.83 15.75
C SER A 167 17.42 3.28 14.31
N ILE A 168 16.55 2.56 13.62
CA ILE A 168 16.00 2.94 12.32
C ILE A 168 14.52 3.21 12.48
N LEU A 169 14.10 4.44 12.19
CA LEU A 169 12.70 4.84 12.13
C LEU A 169 12.33 5.06 10.67
N MET A 170 11.20 4.51 10.24
CA MET A 170 10.69 4.67 8.87
C MET A 170 9.51 5.61 8.87
N VAL A 171 9.38 6.42 7.82
CA VAL A 171 8.19 7.24 7.59
C VAL A 171 7.05 6.34 7.13
N GLU A 172 5.92 6.39 7.84
CA GLU A 172 4.71 5.69 7.44
C GLU A 172 3.96 6.46 6.34
N GLY A 173 3.69 5.80 5.21
CA GLY A 173 3.22 6.48 4.00
C GLY A 173 1.85 7.16 4.10
N ALA A 174 0.99 6.74 5.02
CA ALA A 174 -0.36 7.30 5.19
C ALA A 174 -0.41 8.49 6.16
N THR A 175 0.43 8.47 7.19
CA THR A 175 0.39 9.40 8.33
C THR A 175 1.56 10.38 8.32
N GLY A 176 2.65 10.05 7.60
CA GLY A 176 3.91 10.78 7.67
C GLY A 176 4.64 10.61 9.01
N GLU A 177 4.14 9.75 9.90
CA GLU A 177 4.73 9.54 11.22
C GLU A 177 5.99 8.68 11.15
N LEU A 178 6.94 8.96 12.05
CA LEU A 178 8.16 8.18 12.20
C LEU A 178 7.93 7.00 13.14
N VAL A 179 7.93 5.80 12.57
CA VAL A 179 7.70 4.56 13.29
C VAL A 179 9.01 3.79 13.45
N PRO A 180 9.43 3.45 14.68
CA PRO A 180 10.59 2.59 14.90
C PRO A 180 10.40 1.23 14.25
N ARG A 181 11.29 0.83 13.35
CA ARG A 181 11.27 -0.49 12.71
C ARG A 181 12.30 -1.44 13.30
N VAL A 182 13.50 -0.93 13.62
CA VAL A 182 14.54 -1.70 14.29
C VAL A 182 15.22 -0.81 15.32
N SER A 183 15.47 -1.34 16.51
CA SER A 183 16.25 -0.66 17.55
C SER A 183 17.02 -1.71 18.34
N LYS A 184 18.32 -1.52 18.50
CA LYS A 184 19.22 -2.47 19.14
C LYS A 184 20.23 -1.73 19.99
N ASN A 185 20.56 -2.29 21.15
CA ASN A 185 21.68 -1.86 22.01
C ASN A 185 22.82 -2.89 21.97
N ARG A 186 24.00 -2.56 22.52
CA ARG A 186 25.14 -3.49 22.61
C ARG A 186 24.83 -4.81 23.35
N LEU A 187 23.85 -4.80 24.25
CA LEU A 187 23.45 -5.97 25.05
C LEU A 187 22.42 -6.88 24.34
N GLY A 188 22.01 -6.52 23.11
CA GLY A 188 21.08 -7.31 22.30
C GLY A 188 19.61 -7.17 22.67
N ASP A 189 19.27 -6.29 23.60
CA ASP A 189 17.93 -6.19 24.17
C ASP A 189 17.00 -5.31 23.30
N ALA A 190 15.88 -5.89 22.86
CA ALA A 190 14.88 -5.22 22.01
C ALA A 190 13.88 -4.36 22.80
N GLY A 191 13.93 -4.38 24.14
CA GLY A 191 13.01 -3.66 25.04
C GLY A 191 13.08 -2.13 24.99
N GLY A 192 13.95 -1.56 24.16
CA GLY A 192 14.28 -0.14 24.13
C GLY A 192 13.54 0.73 23.11
N SER A 193 12.42 0.29 22.50
CA SER A 193 11.73 1.00 21.38
C SER A 193 11.27 2.45 21.66
N ARG A 194 11.62 3.04 22.80
CA ARG A 194 11.20 4.37 23.25
C ARG A 194 12.26 5.47 23.23
N HIS A 195 13.48 5.25 22.71
CA HIS A 195 14.62 6.13 23.04
C HIS A 195 15.28 6.91 21.89
N VAL A 196 14.54 7.24 20.83
CA VAL A 196 14.99 8.26 19.86
C VAL A 196 14.30 9.60 20.19
N PRO A 197 15.05 10.66 20.51
CA PRO A 197 14.48 11.99 20.72
C PRO A 197 13.70 12.47 19.49
N GLN A 198 12.39 12.69 19.67
CA GLN A 198 11.50 13.11 18.58
C GLN A 198 11.89 14.46 17.98
N SER A 199 12.49 15.36 18.77
CA SER A 199 13.01 16.65 18.29
C SER A 199 14.14 16.48 17.26
N ILE A 200 15.08 15.57 17.52
CA ILE A 200 16.19 15.26 16.60
C ILE A 200 15.64 14.55 15.36
N ALA A 201 14.82 13.52 15.56
CA ALA A 201 14.26 12.70 14.49
C ALA A 201 13.42 13.53 13.49
N ARG A 202 12.47 14.33 14.01
CA ARG A 202 11.62 15.18 13.17
C ARG A 202 12.41 16.24 12.44
N ARG A 203 13.44 16.81 13.07
CA ARG A 203 14.30 17.81 12.43
C ARG A 203 15.09 17.20 11.28
N ALA A 204 15.68 16.03 11.48
CA ALA A 204 16.41 15.31 10.42
C ALA A 204 15.53 15.02 9.20
N VAL A 205 14.26 14.67 9.41
CA VAL A 205 13.29 14.44 8.33
C VAL A 205 12.81 15.74 7.67
N ASN A 206 12.31 16.68 8.46
CA ASN A 206 11.66 17.89 7.95
C ASN A 206 12.66 18.84 7.27
N GLU A 207 13.85 18.98 7.86
CA GLU A 207 14.90 19.85 7.34
C GLU A 207 15.85 19.08 6.38
N ARG A 208 15.75 17.75 6.29
CA ARG A 208 16.64 16.87 5.50
C ARG A 208 18.10 17.01 5.89
N LEU A 209 18.37 17.03 7.19
CA LEU A 209 19.69 17.33 7.75
C LEU A 209 20.30 16.15 8.51
N ALA A 210 21.60 16.00 8.34
CA ALA A 210 22.43 15.19 9.23
C ALA A 210 22.81 16.00 10.47
N ILE A 211 22.58 15.42 11.64
CA ILE A 211 22.76 16.08 12.94
C ILE A 211 23.84 15.32 13.72
N LEU A 212 24.82 16.04 14.26
CA LEU A 212 25.80 15.54 15.24
C LEU A 212 25.71 16.39 16.51
N THR A 213 25.48 15.74 17.65
CA THR A 213 25.42 16.39 18.97
C THR A 213 26.43 15.77 19.92
N ASP A 214 27.23 16.63 20.57
CA ASP A 214 28.25 16.24 21.55
C ASP A 214 27.75 16.24 23.00
N ASN A 215 26.65 16.96 23.25
CA ASN A 215 25.91 17.02 24.51
C ASN A 215 24.43 17.33 24.23
N ALA A 216 23.64 16.29 23.94
CA ALA A 216 22.24 16.47 23.53
C ALA A 216 21.40 17.16 24.62
N ALA A 217 21.70 16.88 25.89
CA ALA A 217 20.96 17.41 27.04
C ALA A 217 21.21 18.90 27.30
N ALA A 218 22.37 19.43 26.92
CA ALA A 218 22.73 20.83 27.10
C ALA A 218 22.38 21.73 25.90
N ASP A 219 22.05 21.17 24.74
CA ASP A 219 21.76 21.98 23.55
C ASP A 219 20.36 22.63 23.62
N GLU A 220 20.34 23.96 23.71
CA GLU A 220 19.12 24.74 23.80
C GLU A 220 18.18 24.56 22.59
N ARG A 221 18.71 24.16 21.43
CA ARG A 221 17.94 23.94 20.20
C ARG A 221 17.05 22.71 20.26
N PHE A 222 17.31 21.78 21.19
CA PHE A 222 16.56 20.53 21.30
C PHE A 222 15.77 20.37 22.60
N LYS A 223 15.57 21.47 23.36
CA LYS A 223 14.84 21.50 24.64
C LYS A 223 13.52 20.71 24.60
N GLY A 224 13.46 19.60 25.35
CA GLY A 224 12.27 18.75 25.50
C GLY A 224 12.48 17.65 26.55
N GLN A 225 11.41 17.26 27.27
CA GLN A 225 11.45 16.22 28.33
C GLN A 225 12.03 14.88 27.86
N SER A 226 11.95 14.58 26.56
CA SER A 226 12.49 13.36 25.96
C SER A 226 14.01 13.28 25.95
N ILE A 227 14.74 14.39 25.95
CA ILE A 227 16.22 14.37 25.95
C ILE A 227 16.75 14.18 27.36
N MET A 228 16.14 14.86 28.34
CA MET A 228 16.53 14.73 29.75
C MET A 228 16.23 13.33 30.31
N MET A 229 15.15 12.68 29.88
CA MET A 229 14.80 11.32 30.35
C MET A 229 15.70 10.20 29.80
N GLN A 230 16.51 10.47 28.77
CA GLN A 230 17.17 9.41 27.99
C GLN A 230 18.71 9.41 28.09
N SER A 231 19.29 10.32 28.89
CA SER A 231 20.73 10.41 29.19
C SER A 231 21.66 10.35 27.97
N VAL A 232 21.23 10.92 26.84
CA VAL A 232 22.01 10.93 25.59
C VAL A 232 23.18 11.89 25.75
N ARG A 233 24.40 11.35 25.76
CA ARG A 233 25.63 12.15 25.87
C ARG A 233 26.08 12.63 24.49
N SER A 234 26.20 11.72 23.52
CA SER A 234 26.51 12.08 22.13
C SER A 234 25.64 11.27 21.17
N ALA A 235 25.22 11.88 20.05
CA ALA A 235 24.36 11.22 19.06
C ALA A 235 24.59 11.74 17.64
N MET A 236 24.31 10.88 16.66
CA MET A 236 24.18 11.25 15.26
C MET A 236 22.83 10.80 14.71
N CYS A 237 22.27 11.61 13.81
CA CYS A 237 21.03 11.29 13.13
C CYS A 237 21.14 11.68 11.66
N THR A 238 20.87 10.74 10.76
CA THR A 238 20.94 10.95 9.31
C THR A 238 19.63 10.53 8.64
N PRO A 239 19.11 11.32 7.69
CA PRO A 239 17.94 10.92 6.92
C PRO A 239 18.29 9.82 5.92
N LEU A 240 17.38 8.86 5.75
CA LEU A 240 17.41 7.87 4.68
C LEU A 240 16.77 8.50 3.44
N MET A 241 17.61 9.04 2.56
CA MET A 241 17.17 9.75 1.36
C MET A 241 16.93 8.77 0.20
N GLY A 242 15.68 8.59 -0.17
CA GLY A 242 15.27 7.88 -1.38
C GLY A 242 15.33 8.77 -2.62
N SER A 243 14.92 8.19 -3.74
CA SER A 243 14.86 8.84 -5.05
C SER A 243 13.90 10.04 -5.03
N GLY A 244 14.18 11.06 -5.86
CA GLY A 244 13.35 12.28 -5.94
C GLY A 244 13.32 13.12 -4.66
N GLY A 245 14.31 12.97 -3.77
CA GLY A 245 14.41 13.75 -2.53
C GLY A 245 13.41 13.35 -1.44
N LYS A 246 12.79 12.16 -1.57
CA LYS A 246 11.88 11.60 -0.57
C LYS A 246 12.67 11.10 0.64
N VAL A 247 12.22 11.44 1.85
CA VAL A 247 12.78 10.87 3.08
C VAL A 247 12.04 9.57 3.41
N LEU A 248 12.74 8.44 3.37
CA LEU A 248 12.20 7.12 3.70
C LEU A 248 12.14 6.89 5.22
N GLY A 249 13.01 7.56 5.97
CA GLY A 249 13.21 7.35 7.40
C GLY A 249 14.47 8.04 7.90
N ILE A 250 14.96 7.59 9.05
CA ILE A 250 16.23 8.04 9.64
C ILE A 250 17.03 6.85 10.19
N ILE A 251 18.35 7.00 10.20
CA ILE A 251 19.25 6.22 11.05
C ILE A 251 19.65 7.12 12.21
N TYR A 252 19.47 6.63 13.44
CA TYR A 252 19.87 7.29 14.66
C TYR A 252 20.84 6.41 15.44
N VAL A 253 21.95 6.99 15.90
CA VAL A 253 22.95 6.32 16.72
C VAL A 253 23.32 7.19 17.91
N ASP A 254 23.61 6.57 19.06
CA ASP A 254 24.10 7.31 20.21
C ASP A 254 25.11 6.55 21.06
N ASN A 255 25.76 7.32 21.92
CA ASN A 255 26.62 6.87 23.00
C ASN A 255 26.08 7.41 24.32
N LEU A 256 25.87 6.51 25.29
CA LEU A 256 25.32 6.79 26.60
C LEU A 256 26.43 7.04 27.64
N THR A 257 27.65 6.58 27.36
CA THR A 257 28.75 6.54 28.33
C THR A 257 29.74 7.68 28.16
N ALA A 258 30.03 8.10 26.93
CA ALA A 258 31.01 9.15 26.62
C ALA A 258 30.39 10.36 25.90
N THR A 259 30.87 11.55 26.25
CA THR A 259 30.65 12.80 25.48
C THR A 259 31.71 12.92 24.39
N ASN A 260 31.43 13.64 23.31
CA ASN A 260 32.37 13.83 22.19
C ASN A 260 32.87 12.49 21.58
N SER A 261 31.96 11.51 21.49
CA SER A 261 32.28 10.15 20.97
C SER A 261 32.29 10.07 19.45
N PHE A 262 31.76 11.09 18.78
CA PHE A 262 31.65 11.13 17.34
C PHE A 262 32.28 12.42 16.82
N GLY A 263 33.12 12.30 15.80
CA GLY A 263 33.68 13.42 15.06
C GLY A 263 32.96 13.65 13.74
N ASP A 264 33.42 14.67 13.02
CA ASP A 264 32.92 15.00 11.68
C ASP A 264 33.09 13.86 10.68
N GLU A 265 34.20 13.11 10.77
CA GLU A 265 34.45 11.96 9.92
C GLU A 265 33.45 10.81 10.14
N ASP A 266 32.97 10.63 11.38
CA ASP A 266 31.96 9.63 11.71
C ASP A 266 30.61 10.00 11.11
N LEU A 267 30.26 11.30 11.15
CA LEU A 267 29.04 11.82 10.53
C LEU A 267 29.09 11.69 9.01
N GLU A 268 30.22 12.04 8.38
CA GLU A 268 30.41 11.88 6.92
C GLU A 268 30.27 10.42 6.49
N PHE A 269 30.86 9.49 7.24
CA PHE A 269 30.68 8.07 7.00
C PHE A 269 29.22 7.64 7.14
N LEU A 270 28.54 8.08 8.21
CA LEU A 270 27.14 7.73 8.46
C LEU A 270 26.22 8.27 7.36
N ILE A 271 26.48 9.47 6.82
CA ILE A 271 25.74 10.02 5.68
C ILE A 271 25.90 9.12 4.44
N ALA A 272 27.14 8.75 4.09
CA ALA A 272 27.41 7.89 2.94
C ALA A 272 26.75 6.51 3.11
N PHE A 273 26.89 5.91 4.29
CA PHE A 273 26.25 4.65 4.65
C PHE A 273 24.72 4.73 4.58
N SER A 274 24.13 5.84 5.05
CA SER A 274 22.68 6.09 4.99
C SER A 274 22.18 6.19 3.55
N GLY A 275 22.95 6.79 2.65
CA GLY A 275 22.64 6.83 1.22
C GLY A 275 22.57 5.43 0.61
N ILE A 276 23.58 4.59 0.85
CA ILE A 276 23.61 3.20 0.37
C ILE A 276 22.44 2.39 0.95
N ALA A 277 22.19 2.54 2.26
CA ALA A 277 21.07 1.88 2.93
C ALA A 277 19.73 2.34 2.36
N ALA A 278 19.54 3.64 2.13
CA ALA A 278 18.30 4.18 1.58
C ALA A 278 18.00 3.63 0.18
N VAL A 279 18.99 3.58 -0.71
CA VAL A 279 18.85 2.99 -2.05
C VAL A 279 18.47 1.51 -1.96
N ALA A 280 19.15 0.73 -1.10
CA ALA A 280 18.82 -0.68 -0.91
C ALA A 280 17.39 -0.88 -0.35
N ILE A 281 16.98 -0.05 0.61
CA ILE A 281 15.65 -0.10 1.23
C ILE A 281 14.58 0.25 0.20
N GLU A 282 14.77 1.32 -0.58
CA GLU A 282 13.84 1.72 -1.63
C GLU A 282 13.70 0.63 -2.70
N ASN A 283 14.81 0.07 -3.18
CA ASN A 283 14.80 -1.01 -4.16
C ASN A 283 14.09 -2.26 -3.66
N SER A 284 14.31 -2.65 -2.39
CA SER A 284 13.60 -3.77 -1.76
C SER A 284 12.09 -3.50 -1.68
N GLN A 285 11.68 -2.28 -1.28
CA GLN A 285 10.27 -1.89 -1.25
C GLN A 285 9.61 -1.88 -2.64
N LEU A 286 10.34 -1.42 -3.67
CA LEU A 286 9.88 -1.43 -5.06
C LEU A 286 9.74 -2.87 -5.57
N THR A 287 10.72 -3.72 -5.32
CA THR A 287 10.69 -5.14 -5.72
C THR A 287 9.52 -5.87 -5.08
N ASP A 288 9.26 -5.63 -3.79
CA ASP A 288 8.11 -6.20 -3.07
C ASP A 288 6.78 -5.73 -3.67
N ARG A 289 6.68 -4.46 -4.07
CA ARG A 289 5.48 -3.92 -4.73
C ARG A 289 5.25 -4.58 -6.08
N VAL A 290 6.26 -4.59 -6.94
CA VAL A 290 6.20 -5.23 -8.27
C VAL A 290 5.82 -6.70 -8.15
N ARG A 291 6.41 -7.41 -7.18
CA ARG A 291 6.08 -8.82 -6.94
C ARG A 291 4.62 -9.02 -6.51
N ARG A 292 4.09 -8.18 -5.63
CA ARG A 292 2.68 -8.24 -5.21
C ARG A 292 1.74 -7.98 -6.38
N GLU A 293 2.02 -6.94 -7.17
CA GLU A 293 1.24 -6.62 -8.37
C GLU A 293 1.30 -7.75 -9.40
N ALA A 294 2.48 -8.35 -9.62
CA ALA A 294 2.63 -9.49 -10.52
C ALA A 294 1.87 -10.73 -10.04
N VAL A 295 1.86 -11.02 -8.74
CA VAL A 295 1.06 -12.13 -8.18
C VAL A 295 -0.43 -11.88 -8.42
N VAL A 296 -0.91 -10.66 -8.16
CA VAL A 296 -2.29 -10.26 -8.47
C VAL A 296 -2.57 -10.49 -9.96
N LEU A 297 -1.77 -9.93 -10.87
CA LEU A 297 -1.98 -10.09 -12.32
C LEU A 297 -1.92 -11.55 -12.79
N SER A 298 -1.02 -12.38 -12.23
CA SER A 298 -0.90 -13.80 -12.59
C SER A 298 -2.13 -14.62 -12.21
N ASN A 299 -2.83 -14.25 -11.14
CA ASN A 299 -4.10 -14.86 -10.77
C ASN A 299 -5.20 -14.48 -11.77
N PHE A 300 -5.14 -13.27 -12.33
CA PHE A 300 -6.15 -12.75 -13.26
C PHE A 300 -6.01 -13.38 -14.66
N GLN A 301 -4.80 -13.68 -15.14
CA GLN A 301 -4.56 -14.30 -16.46
C GLN A 301 -5.31 -15.61 -16.71
N ARG A 302 -5.78 -16.32 -15.68
CA ARG A 302 -6.57 -17.55 -15.82
C ARG A 302 -8.06 -17.34 -16.05
N TYR A 303 -8.56 -16.13 -15.79
CA TYR A 303 -10.00 -15.84 -15.72
C TYR A 303 -10.48 -14.80 -16.76
N PHE A 304 -9.56 -14.00 -17.32
CA PHE A 304 -9.90 -12.94 -18.26
C PHE A 304 -9.27 -13.16 -19.64
N ALA A 305 -10.01 -12.81 -20.69
CA ALA A 305 -9.49 -12.77 -22.05
C ALA A 305 -8.33 -11.76 -22.20
N PRO A 306 -7.38 -11.98 -23.13
CA PRO A 306 -6.17 -11.14 -23.25
C PRO A 306 -6.45 -9.64 -23.45
N ASN A 307 -7.52 -9.30 -24.18
CA ASN A 307 -7.97 -7.93 -24.41
C ASN A 307 -8.47 -7.24 -23.12
N ILE A 308 -9.17 -7.97 -22.25
CA ILE A 308 -9.62 -7.49 -20.94
C ILE A 308 -8.42 -7.26 -20.01
N MET A 309 -7.42 -8.16 -20.05
CA MET A 309 -6.18 -7.98 -19.28
C MET A 309 -5.40 -6.73 -19.68
N ALA A 310 -5.29 -6.45 -20.98
CA ALA A 310 -4.64 -5.24 -21.47
C ALA A 310 -5.36 -3.96 -21.00
N GLN A 311 -6.70 -3.97 -20.99
CA GLN A 311 -7.49 -2.86 -20.50
C GLN A 311 -7.34 -2.66 -18.99
N ILE A 312 -7.36 -3.73 -18.18
CA ILE A 312 -7.11 -3.67 -16.73
C ILE A 312 -5.70 -3.12 -16.45
N ALA A 313 -4.69 -3.56 -17.19
CA ALA A 313 -3.32 -3.10 -17.02
C ALA A 313 -3.11 -1.63 -17.43
N SER A 314 -3.90 -1.13 -18.40
CA SER A 314 -3.78 0.24 -18.92
C SER A 314 -4.47 1.31 -18.07
N GLN A 315 -5.43 0.93 -17.23
CA GLN A 315 -6.16 1.89 -16.40
C GLN A 315 -5.44 2.10 -15.07
N GLU A 316 -4.69 3.20 -14.95
CA GLU A 316 -4.12 3.68 -13.69
C GLU A 316 -5.25 3.85 -12.64
N GLY A 317 -5.29 2.94 -11.67
CA GLY A 317 -6.29 2.97 -10.60
C GLY A 317 -7.59 2.21 -10.84
N ALA A 318 -7.77 1.48 -11.95
CA ALA A 318 -8.96 0.61 -12.14
C ALA A 318 -8.92 -0.67 -11.32
N VAL A 319 -7.76 -1.01 -10.76
CA VAL A 319 -7.68 -1.85 -9.58
C VAL A 319 -7.96 -0.99 -8.34
N GLN A 320 -9.09 -0.26 -8.34
CA GLN A 320 -9.72 0.11 -7.08
C GLN A 320 -10.16 -1.23 -6.48
N LEU A 321 -9.34 -1.76 -5.58
CA LEU A 321 -9.52 -3.02 -4.87
C LEU A 321 -10.84 -3.10 -4.09
N GLY A 322 -11.60 -1.99 -4.00
CA GLY A 322 -12.96 -1.95 -3.50
C GLY A 322 -13.95 -2.32 -4.60
N GLY A 323 -14.74 -3.37 -4.37
CA GLY A 323 -15.78 -3.76 -5.31
C GLY A 323 -16.83 -2.66 -5.50
N SER A 324 -17.52 -2.72 -6.63
CA SER A 324 -18.51 -1.74 -7.06
C SER A 324 -19.80 -2.43 -7.48
N LYS A 325 -20.92 -1.76 -7.24
CA LYS A 325 -22.22 -2.18 -7.79
C LYS A 325 -22.25 -1.84 -9.27
N ARG A 326 -22.63 -2.81 -10.11
CA ARG A 326 -22.74 -2.64 -11.55
C ARG A 326 -23.75 -3.60 -12.17
N PRO A 327 -24.42 -3.21 -13.26
CA PRO A 327 -25.22 -4.13 -14.05
C PRO A 327 -24.30 -5.10 -14.79
N VAL A 328 -24.62 -6.39 -14.73
CA VAL A 328 -23.90 -7.44 -15.49
C VAL A 328 -24.89 -8.45 -16.05
N VAL A 329 -24.48 -9.11 -17.12
CA VAL A 329 -25.05 -10.39 -17.54
C VAL A 329 -24.35 -11.49 -16.74
N VAL A 330 -25.14 -12.34 -16.09
CA VAL A 330 -24.67 -13.54 -15.41
C VAL A 330 -25.14 -14.76 -16.19
N PHE A 331 -24.18 -15.62 -16.53
CA PHE A 331 -24.36 -16.83 -17.29
C PHE A 331 -23.96 -18.05 -16.45
N PHE A 332 -24.80 -19.08 -16.49
CA PHE A 332 -24.47 -20.41 -15.99
C PHE A 332 -24.73 -21.47 -17.05
N SER A 333 -23.82 -22.42 -17.19
CA SER A 333 -24.06 -23.69 -17.88
C SER A 333 -23.69 -24.86 -17.00
N ASP A 334 -24.35 -26.00 -17.15
CA ASP A 334 -24.12 -27.19 -16.33
C ASP A 334 -24.50 -28.46 -17.12
N ILE A 335 -23.71 -29.52 -17.00
CA ILE A 335 -23.87 -30.76 -17.74
C ILE A 335 -25.02 -31.58 -17.14
N ARG A 336 -26.05 -31.83 -17.95
CA ARG A 336 -27.23 -32.57 -17.53
C ARG A 336 -26.88 -34.03 -17.28
N GLY A 337 -27.19 -34.50 -16.08
CA GLY A 337 -26.94 -35.89 -15.67
C GLY A 337 -25.48 -36.18 -15.31
N PHE A 338 -24.62 -35.16 -15.17
CA PHE A 338 -23.20 -35.35 -14.89
C PHE A 338 -22.94 -36.14 -13.61
N THR A 339 -23.63 -35.83 -12.50
CA THR A 339 -23.42 -36.53 -11.23
C THR A 339 -23.60 -38.04 -11.39
N THR A 340 -24.73 -38.48 -11.98
CA THR A 340 -25.02 -39.91 -12.22
C THR A 340 -24.05 -40.54 -13.21
N MET A 341 -23.55 -39.79 -14.19
CA MET A 341 -22.53 -40.24 -15.13
C MET A 341 -21.18 -40.44 -14.44
N SER A 342 -20.77 -39.48 -13.61
CA SER A 342 -19.49 -39.46 -12.90
C SER A 342 -19.35 -40.61 -11.90
N GLU A 343 -20.44 -41.07 -11.29
CA GLU A 343 -20.44 -42.25 -10.40
C GLU A 343 -20.04 -43.55 -11.11
N LYS A 344 -20.12 -43.60 -12.44
CA LYS A 344 -19.81 -44.78 -13.27
C LYS A 344 -18.47 -44.68 -14.00
N MET A 345 -17.80 -43.53 -13.92
CA MET A 345 -16.56 -43.25 -14.66
C MET A 345 -15.33 -43.31 -13.75
N GLY A 346 -14.18 -43.67 -14.31
CA GLY A 346 -12.91 -43.55 -13.60
C GLY A 346 -12.51 -42.07 -13.40
N PRO A 347 -11.76 -41.72 -12.33
CA PRO A 347 -11.31 -40.34 -12.11
C PRO A 347 -10.57 -39.70 -13.30
N ASP A 348 -9.74 -40.48 -13.99
CA ASP A 348 -8.98 -40.02 -15.16
C ASP A 348 -9.89 -39.74 -16.38
N GLU A 349 -10.94 -40.54 -16.55
CA GLU A 349 -11.93 -40.37 -17.63
C GLU A 349 -12.77 -39.12 -17.38
N ILE A 350 -13.16 -38.87 -16.13
CA ILE A 350 -13.88 -37.66 -15.72
C ILE A 350 -13.01 -36.43 -15.96
N ALA A 351 -11.75 -36.47 -15.54
CA ALA A 351 -10.80 -35.37 -15.74
C ALA A 351 -10.60 -35.08 -17.23
N THR A 352 -10.49 -36.11 -18.06
CA THR A 352 -10.35 -35.97 -19.52
C THR A 352 -11.60 -35.36 -20.15
N LEU A 353 -12.79 -35.84 -19.77
CA LEU A 353 -14.06 -35.29 -20.24
C LEU A 353 -14.22 -33.82 -19.87
N LEU A 354 -14.00 -33.47 -18.61
CA LEU A 354 -14.10 -32.10 -18.13
C LEU A 354 -13.06 -31.20 -18.80
N THR A 355 -11.84 -31.67 -18.99
CA THR A 355 -10.78 -30.89 -19.66
C THR A 355 -11.15 -30.58 -21.11
N GLU A 356 -11.59 -31.58 -21.89
CA GLU A 356 -12.04 -31.37 -23.27
C GLU A 356 -13.27 -30.45 -23.34
N TYR A 357 -14.25 -30.66 -22.45
CA TYR A 357 -15.45 -29.82 -22.37
C TYR A 357 -15.11 -28.37 -22.03
N PHE A 358 -14.39 -28.14 -20.92
CA PHE A 358 -14.07 -26.79 -20.47
C PHE A 358 -13.18 -26.04 -21.45
N THR A 359 -12.26 -26.73 -22.14
CA THR A 359 -11.41 -26.09 -23.16
C THR A 359 -12.27 -25.43 -24.23
N GLU A 360 -13.21 -26.16 -24.82
CA GLU A 360 -14.09 -25.65 -25.88
C GLU A 360 -15.04 -24.55 -25.35
N MET A 361 -15.66 -24.77 -24.19
CA MET A 361 -16.63 -23.81 -23.65
C MET A 361 -15.98 -22.49 -23.22
N VAL A 362 -14.79 -22.54 -22.60
CA VAL A 362 -14.09 -21.34 -22.13
C VAL A 362 -13.56 -20.53 -23.30
N GLU A 363 -13.09 -21.18 -24.38
CA GLU A 363 -12.68 -20.47 -25.58
C GLU A 363 -13.85 -19.63 -26.14
N ILE A 364 -15.05 -20.20 -26.21
CA ILE A 364 -16.26 -19.48 -26.64
C ILE A 364 -16.57 -18.30 -25.71
N VAL A 365 -16.46 -18.46 -24.38
CA VAL A 365 -16.63 -17.33 -23.45
C VAL A 365 -15.67 -16.20 -23.83
N PHE A 366 -14.39 -16.50 -24.06
CA PHE A 366 -13.38 -15.50 -24.37
C PHE A 366 -13.52 -14.88 -25.76
N GLU A 367 -13.85 -15.66 -26.80
CA GLU A 367 -14.12 -15.16 -28.16
C GLU A 367 -15.27 -14.14 -28.18
N HIS A 368 -16.27 -14.33 -27.32
CA HIS A 368 -17.37 -13.37 -27.12
C HIS A 368 -17.07 -12.34 -26.03
N SER A 369 -15.81 -12.13 -25.65
CA SER A 369 -15.37 -11.16 -24.64
C SER A 369 -16.03 -11.30 -23.26
N GLY A 370 -16.50 -12.51 -22.94
CA GLY A 370 -16.94 -12.86 -21.60
C GLY A 370 -15.76 -13.05 -20.66
N THR A 371 -16.05 -12.96 -19.37
CA THR A 371 -15.11 -13.27 -18.29
C THR A 371 -15.53 -14.57 -17.64
N LEU A 372 -14.60 -15.51 -17.49
CA LEU A 372 -14.81 -16.73 -16.73
C LEU A 372 -14.68 -16.37 -15.25
N ASP A 373 -15.76 -16.54 -14.47
CA ASP A 373 -15.72 -16.30 -13.02
C ASP A 373 -15.14 -17.52 -12.30
N LYS A 374 -15.81 -18.68 -12.42
CA LYS A 374 -15.30 -19.95 -11.87
C LYS A 374 -15.99 -21.18 -12.47
N PHE A 375 -15.39 -22.33 -12.20
CA PHE A 375 -16.03 -23.64 -12.33
C PHE A 375 -16.67 -24.06 -11.00
N ILE A 376 -17.85 -24.69 -11.06
CA ILE A 376 -18.56 -25.23 -9.91
C ILE A 376 -18.89 -26.70 -10.22
N GLY A 377 -17.94 -27.59 -9.95
CA GLY A 377 -18.04 -28.98 -10.42
C GLY A 377 -17.93 -29.02 -11.95
N ASP A 378 -18.99 -29.45 -12.61
CA ASP A 378 -19.17 -29.46 -14.07
C ASP A 378 -19.84 -28.19 -14.62
N ALA A 379 -20.27 -27.27 -13.74
CA ALA A 379 -20.89 -26.03 -14.14
C ALA A 379 -19.85 -24.92 -14.42
N ILE A 380 -20.18 -24.06 -15.38
CA ILE A 380 -19.41 -22.86 -15.75
C ILE A 380 -20.22 -21.62 -15.32
N MET A 381 -19.55 -20.69 -14.64
CA MET A 381 -20.08 -19.35 -14.38
C MET A 381 -19.29 -18.32 -15.19
N ALA A 382 -19.97 -17.53 -16.01
CA ALA A 382 -19.37 -16.50 -16.85
C ALA A 382 -20.14 -15.18 -16.75
N LEU A 383 -19.46 -14.08 -17.08
CA LEU A 383 -19.94 -12.72 -16.90
C LEU A 383 -19.68 -11.87 -18.14
N TRP A 384 -20.63 -10.98 -18.46
CA TRP A 384 -20.42 -9.85 -19.36
C TRP A 384 -20.83 -8.57 -18.63
N GLY A 385 -20.08 -7.47 -18.79
CA GLY A 385 -20.25 -6.25 -17.99
C GLY A 385 -19.25 -6.08 -16.84
N ALA A 386 -18.48 -7.12 -16.54
CA ALA A 386 -17.44 -7.10 -15.50
C ALA A 386 -16.21 -7.91 -15.97
N PRO A 387 -14.98 -7.43 -15.73
CA PRO A 387 -14.61 -6.17 -15.08
C PRO A 387 -14.74 -4.96 -16.00
N VAL A 388 -14.82 -5.17 -17.32
CA VAL A 388 -15.01 -4.11 -18.32
C VAL A 388 -16.37 -4.29 -19.00
N PRO A 389 -17.22 -3.25 -19.02
CA PRO A 389 -18.50 -3.31 -19.71
C PRO A 389 -18.40 -2.94 -21.19
N HIS A 390 -19.30 -3.52 -22.00
CA HIS A 390 -19.53 -3.19 -23.40
C HIS A 390 -21.02 -2.95 -23.64
N GLU A 391 -21.35 -2.12 -24.63
CA GLU A 391 -22.76 -1.81 -24.93
C GLU A 391 -23.56 -3.01 -25.48
N ASP A 392 -22.88 -4.02 -26.01
CA ASP A 392 -23.46 -5.23 -26.61
C ASP A 392 -23.23 -6.50 -25.78
N ASP A 393 -22.94 -6.35 -24.48
CA ASP A 393 -22.68 -7.47 -23.55
C ASP A 393 -23.79 -8.53 -23.55
N ALA A 394 -25.06 -8.13 -23.64
CA ALA A 394 -26.17 -9.08 -23.71
C ALA A 394 -26.19 -9.87 -25.02
N ASP A 395 -25.95 -9.21 -26.16
CA ASP A 395 -25.89 -9.88 -27.46
C ASP A 395 -24.68 -10.84 -27.55
N ARG A 396 -23.53 -10.45 -26.99
CA ARG A 396 -22.34 -11.32 -26.86
C ARG A 396 -22.63 -12.55 -26.02
N ALA A 397 -23.22 -12.39 -24.85
CA ALA A 397 -23.59 -13.52 -23.99
C ALA A 397 -24.58 -14.47 -24.67
N MET A 398 -25.55 -13.93 -25.42
CA MET A 398 -26.51 -14.75 -26.17
C MET A 398 -25.84 -15.51 -27.32
N ARG A 399 -24.94 -14.87 -28.08
CA ARG A 399 -24.15 -15.55 -29.13
C ARG A 399 -23.30 -16.67 -28.56
N ALA A 400 -22.60 -16.41 -27.45
CA ALA A 400 -21.82 -17.43 -26.75
C ALA A 400 -22.68 -18.62 -26.34
N ALA A 401 -23.88 -18.39 -25.79
CA ALA A 401 -24.79 -19.46 -25.38
C ALA A 401 -25.24 -20.36 -26.55
N VAL A 402 -25.60 -19.75 -27.68
CA VAL A 402 -25.99 -20.50 -28.90
C VAL A 402 -24.80 -21.27 -29.46
N GLU A 403 -23.63 -20.65 -29.49
CA GLU A 403 -22.40 -21.27 -29.99
C GLU A 403 -21.94 -22.44 -29.13
N MET A 404 -22.03 -22.34 -27.81
CA MET A 404 -21.76 -23.46 -26.89
C MET A 404 -22.62 -24.68 -27.20
N GLN A 405 -23.93 -24.50 -27.43
CA GLN A 405 -24.81 -25.61 -27.80
C GLN A 405 -24.39 -26.24 -29.14
N ARG A 406 -24.04 -25.41 -30.13
CA ARG A 406 -23.58 -25.89 -31.45
C ARG A 406 -22.25 -26.63 -31.38
N VAL A 407 -21.25 -26.09 -30.68
CA VAL A 407 -19.93 -26.72 -30.52
C VAL A 407 -20.05 -28.02 -29.74
N LEU A 408 -20.93 -28.08 -28.73
CA LEU A 408 -21.19 -29.30 -27.99
C LEU A 408 -21.75 -30.42 -28.88
N VAL A 409 -22.57 -30.11 -29.89
CA VAL A 409 -23.03 -31.11 -30.88
C VAL A 409 -21.85 -31.72 -31.63
N ALA A 410 -20.89 -30.89 -32.06
CA ALA A 410 -19.68 -31.37 -32.74
C ALA A 410 -18.78 -32.19 -31.81
N LEU A 411 -18.60 -31.74 -30.57
CA LEU A 411 -17.80 -32.45 -29.56
C LEU A 411 -18.40 -33.82 -29.22
N ASN A 412 -19.73 -33.89 -29.08
CA ASN A 412 -20.43 -35.14 -28.88
C ASN A 412 -20.31 -36.10 -30.06
N LYS A 413 -20.26 -35.60 -31.30
CA LYS A 413 -20.02 -36.45 -32.47
C LYS A 413 -18.64 -37.10 -32.40
N LYS A 414 -17.61 -36.31 -32.08
CA LYS A 414 -16.23 -36.80 -31.86
C LYS A 414 -16.18 -37.85 -30.73
N TRP A 415 -16.86 -37.60 -29.61
CA TRP A 415 -16.94 -38.54 -28.50
C TRP A 415 -17.68 -39.83 -28.86
N ALA A 416 -18.75 -39.75 -29.65
CA ALA A 416 -19.47 -40.93 -30.14
C ALA A 416 -18.59 -41.81 -31.03
N GLU A 417 -17.75 -41.23 -31.88
CA GLU A 417 -16.75 -41.95 -32.70
C GLU A 417 -15.70 -42.68 -31.84
N GLN A 418 -15.48 -42.21 -30.61
CA GLN A 418 -14.59 -42.81 -29.61
C GLN A 418 -15.32 -43.80 -28.67
N GLY A 419 -16.63 -44.05 -28.89
CA GLY A 419 -17.45 -44.91 -28.03
C GLY A 419 -17.82 -44.30 -26.67
N ARG A 420 -17.66 -42.98 -26.50
CA ARG A 420 -17.98 -42.25 -25.27
C ARG A 420 -19.43 -41.79 -25.24
N GLN A 421 -19.95 -41.53 -24.04
CA GLN A 421 -21.33 -41.09 -23.85
C GLN A 421 -21.57 -39.66 -24.33
N HIS A 422 -22.78 -39.43 -24.83
CA HIS A 422 -23.27 -38.10 -25.19
C HIS A 422 -23.62 -37.30 -23.95
N VAL A 423 -23.30 -36.00 -23.94
CA VAL A 423 -23.66 -35.07 -22.86
C VAL A 423 -24.48 -33.90 -23.40
N GLY A 424 -25.47 -33.45 -22.64
CA GLY A 424 -26.22 -32.22 -22.93
C GLY A 424 -25.95 -31.17 -21.85
N ILE A 425 -26.01 -29.89 -22.20
CA ILE A 425 -25.91 -28.79 -21.24
C ILE A 425 -27.22 -28.02 -21.15
N GLY A 426 -27.57 -27.60 -19.95
CA GLY A 426 -28.60 -26.59 -19.72
C GLY A 426 -27.92 -25.25 -19.46
N ILE A 427 -28.49 -24.17 -20.01
CA ILE A 427 -27.95 -22.82 -19.86
C ILE A 427 -29.00 -21.90 -19.22
N GLY A 428 -28.58 -21.10 -18.25
CA GLY A 428 -29.38 -20.06 -17.61
C GLY A 428 -28.72 -18.69 -17.67
N ILE A 429 -29.43 -17.67 -18.15
CA ILE A 429 -28.89 -16.31 -18.30
C ILE A 429 -29.81 -15.28 -17.64
N ASN A 430 -29.22 -14.41 -16.82
CA ASN A 430 -29.92 -13.30 -16.20
C ASN A 430 -29.13 -11.99 -16.34
N PHE A 431 -29.83 -10.87 -16.28
CA PHE A 431 -29.23 -9.53 -16.23
C PHE A 431 -29.66 -8.82 -14.95
N GLY A 432 -28.73 -8.16 -14.27
CA GLY A 432 -29.08 -7.37 -13.08
C GLY A 432 -27.88 -6.74 -12.38
N GLU A 433 -28.17 -5.92 -11.38
CA GLU A 433 -27.15 -5.30 -10.54
C GLU A 433 -26.51 -6.36 -9.62
N VAL A 434 -25.18 -6.41 -9.63
CA VAL A 434 -24.36 -7.22 -8.72
C VAL A 434 -23.29 -6.33 -8.09
N PHE A 435 -22.73 -6.78 -6.97
CA PHE A 435 -21.45 -6.28 -6.50
C PHE A 435 -20.34 -7.08 -7.17
N ALA A 436 -19.44 -6.41 -7.90
CA ALA A 436 -18.28 -6.99 -8.55
C ALA A 436 -16.99 -6.47 -7.88
N GLY A 437 -16.13 -7.37 -7.42
CA GLY A 437 -14.86 -7.00 -6.79
C GLY A 437 -14.12 -8.15 -6.15
N ASN A 438 -13.00 -7.82 -5.48
CA ASN A 438 -12.22 -8.80 -4.72
C ASN A 438 -12.95 -9.17 -3.43
N ILE A 439 -13.33 -10.43 -3.30
CA ILE A 439 -14.00 -11.00 -2.13
C ILE A 439 -13.14 -12.12 -1.58
N GLY A 440 -12.99 -12.18 -0.26
CA GLY A 440 -12.24 -13.24 0.41
C GLY A 440 -11.56 -12.73 1.68
N SER A 441 -10.50 -13.42 2.08
CA SER A 441 -9.66 -13.03 3.23
C SER A 441 -8.39 -12.34 2.75
N ASP A 442 -7.66 -11.67 3.65
CA ASP A 442 -6.37 -11.02 3.34
C ASP A 442 -5.34 -11.96 2.68
N ARG A 443 -5.49 -13.28 2.88
CA ARG A 443 -4.59 -14.31 2.33
C ARG A 443 -5.10 -14.96 1.04
N ARG A 444 -6.38 -14.77 0.70
CA ARG A 444 -7.02 -15.35 -0.48
C ARG A 444 -8.18 -14.46 -0.91
N LEU A 445 -7.89 -13.58 -1.86
CA LEU A 445 -8.85 -12.74 -2.54
C LEU A 445 -9.17 -13.34 -3.91
N GLU A 446 -10.43 -13.32 -4.30
CA GLU A 446 -10.92 -13.76 -5.60
C GLU A 446 -11.80 -12.65 -6.18
N TYR A 447 -11.53 -12.23 -7.42
CA TYR A 447 -12.43 -11.32 -8.11
C TYR A 447 -13.68 -12.11 -8.50
N THR A 448 -14.84 -11.72 -7.99
CA THR A 448 -16.10 -12.39 -8.30
C THR A 448 -17.27 -11.45 -8.16
N VAL A 449 -18.46 -11.91 -8.56
CA VAL A 449 -19.72 -11.18 -8.38
C VAL A 449 -20.61 -11.82 -7.34
N ILE A 450 -21.26 -10.99 -6.52
CA ILE A 450 -22.29 -11.43 -5.59
C ILE A 450 -23.56 -10.60 -5.77
N GLY A 451 -24.70 -11.26 -5.60
CA GLY A 451 -26.00 -10.60 -5.67
C GLY A 451 -27.11 -11.55 -6.02
N ASP A 452 -28.33 -11.05 -5.86
CA ASP A 452 -29.55 -11.79 -6.18
C ASP A 452 -29.66 -12.12 -7.69
N ALA A 453 -29.08 -11.30 -8.56
CA ALA A 453 -29.00 -11.57 -10.00
C ALA A 453 -28.19 -12.84 -10.31
N VAL A 454 -27.15 -13.14 -9.52
CA VAL A 454 -26.32 -14.36 -9.67
C VAL A 454 -27.14 -15.60 -9.32
N ASN A 455 -27.84 -15.54 -8.18
CA ASN A 455 -28.72 -16.62 -7.74
C ASN A 455 -29.85 -16.88 -8.73
N THR A 456 -30.38 -15.84 -9.38
CA THR A 456 -31.41 -15.98 -10.40
C THR A 456 -30.88 -16.76 -11.61
N ALA A 457 -29.73 -16.39 -12.17
CA ALA A 457 -29.13 -17.11 -13.32
C ALA A 457 -28.88 -18.60 -13.01
N SER A 458 -28.28 -18.89 -11.85
CA SER A 458 -28.02 -20.27 -11.41
C SER A 458 -29.30 -21.10 -11.37
N ARG A 459 -30.39 -20.54 -10.85
CA ARG A 459 -31.69 -21.24 -10.79
C ARG A 459 -32.31 -21.46 -12.17
N LEU A 460 -32.18 -20.51 -13.09
CA LEU A 460 -32.63 -20.70 -14.47
C LEU A 460 -31.88 -21.86 -15.12
N CYS A 461 -30.57 -21.94 -14.91
CA CYS A 461 -29.74 -23.04 -15.41
C CYS A 461 -30.17 -24.39 -14.81
N SER A 462 -30.54 -24.44 -13.53
CA SER A 462 -31.07 -25.66 -12.92
C SER A 462 -32.42 -26.11 -13.50
N LYS A 463 -33.17 -25.22 -14.14
CA LYS A 463 -34.46 -25.51 -14.79
C LYS A 463 -34.34 -25.82 -16.28
N ALA A 464 -33.21 -25.45 -16.90
CA ALA A 464 -32.93 -25.78 -18.28
C ALA A 464 -32.64 -27.28 -18.46
N GLY A 465 -33.37 -27.90 -19.38
CA GLY A 465 -33.11 -29.26 -19.88
C GLY A 465 -31.88 -29.34 -20.79
N PRO A 466 -31.53 -30.55 -21.27
CA PRO A 466 -30.41 -30.75 -22.18
C PRO A 466 -30.68 -30.04 -23.51
N GLY A 467 -29.76 -29.17 -23.93
CA GLY A 467 -29.91 -28.36 -25.15
C GLY A 467 -30.76 -27.11 -24.97
N GLU A 468 -31.28 -26.84 -23.77
CA GLU A 468 -32.12 -25.66 -23.54
C GLU A 468 -31.32 -24.45 -23.05
N ILE A 469 -31.76 -23.27 -23.47
CA ILE A 469 -31.30 -21.99 -22.94
C ILE A 469 -32.52 -21.27 -22.36
N ILE A 470 -32.49 -21.00 -21.06
CA ILE A 470 -33.52 -20.23 -20.35
C ILE A 470 -32.96 -18.86 -19.99
N ILE A 471 -33.69 -17.82 -20.37
CA ILE A 471 -33.31 -16.43 -20.11
C ILE A 471 -34.38 -15.69 -19.30
N SER A 472 -33.93 -14.79 -18.44
CA SER A 472 -34.81 -13.88 -17.68
C SER A 472 -35.38 -12.76 -18.56
N GLU A 473 -36.51 -12.18 -18.17
CA GLU A 473 -37.04 -10.97 -18.82
C GLU A 473 -36.10 -9.76 -18.79
N PRO A 474 -35.42 -9.43 -17.67
CA PRO A 474 -34.42 -8.35 -17.67
C PRO A 474 -33.31 -8.55 -18.72
N PHE A 475 -32.86 -9.79 -18.92
CA PHE A 475 -31.87 -10.10 -19.95
C PHE A 475 -32.46 -9.95 -21.36
N PHE A 476 -33.66 -10.50 -21.59
CA PHE A 476 -34.33 -10.39 -22.89
C PHE A 476 -34.50 -8.93 -23.34
N LYS A 477 -34.83 -8.02 -22.41
CA LYS A 477 -34.96 -6.58 -22.68
C LYS A 477 -33.65 -5.88 -23.05
N GLN A 478 -32.50 -6.46 -22.70
CA GLN A 478 -31.19 -5.90 -23.00
C GLN A 478 -30.66 -6.32 -24.38
N LEU A 479 -31.26 -7.33 -25.01
CA LEU A 479 -30.85 -7.81 -26.33
C LEU A 479 -31.21 -6.81 -27.41
N LYS A 480 -30.23 -6.40 -28.22
CA LYS A 480 -30.46 -5.59 -29.42
C LYS A 480 -30.91 -6.46 -30.59
N GLN A 481 -30.51 -7.73 -30.61
CA GLN A 481 -30.88 -8.73 -31.61
C GLN A 481 -31.50 -9.95 -30.92
N PRO A 482 -32.76 -9.85 -30.44
CA PRO A 482 -33.39 -10.95 -29.70
C PRO A 482 -33.61 -12.17 -30.60
N PRO A 483 -33.27 -13.39 -30.15
CA PRO A 483 -33.58 -14.61 -30.87
C PRO A 483 -35.08 -14.93 -30.80
N GLN A 484 -35.53 -15.92 -31.56
CA GLN A 484 -36.87 -16.47 -31.36
C GLN A 484 -36.97 -17.12 -29.99
N VAL A 485 -38.03 -16.80 -29.26
CA VAL A 485 -38.26 -17.31 -27.90
C VAL A 485 -39.66 -17.86 -27.71
N GLU A 486 -39.80 -18.78 -26.78
CA GLU A 486 -41.05 -19.26 -26.22
C GLU A 486 -41.19 -18.72 -24.78
N ALA A 487 -42.29 -18.04 -24.48
CA ALA A 487 -42.59 -17.65 -23.11
C ALA A 487 -43.00 -18.88 -22.29
N LEU A 488 -42.36 -19.06 -21.13
CA LEU A 488 -42.71 -20.12 -20.20
C LEU A 488 -43.57 -19.55 -19.06
N ASP A 489 -44.22 -20.43 -18.30
CA ASP A 489 -44.88 -20.02 -17.06
C ASP A 489 -43.88 -19.33 -16.11
N PRO A 490 -44.26 -18.19 -15.50
CA PRO A 490 -43.39 -17.48 -14.58
C PRO A 490 -42.86 -18.41 -13.48
N MET A 491 -41.54 -18.45 -13.32
CA MET A 491 -40.91 -19.39 -12.40
C MET A 491 -40.87 -18.81 -10.99
N GLN A 492 -41.46 -19.51 -10.02
CA GLN A 492 -41.29 -19.19 -8.60
C GLN A 492 -39.90 -19.64 -8.14
N LEU A 493 -38.99 -18.68 -8.02
CA LEU A 493 -37.62 -18.93 -7.56
C LEU A 493 -37.54 -18.76 -6.04
N LYS A 494 -36.88 -19.71 -5.35
CA LYS A 494 -36.71 -19.64 -3.89
C LYS A 494 -36.02 -18.34 -3.50
N GLY A 495 -36.62 -17.57 -2.59
CA GLY A 495 -36.13 -16.26 -2.14
C GLY A 495 -36.69 -15.07 -2.92
N LYS A 496 -37.50 -15.28 -3.97
CA LYS A 496 -38.22 -14.23 -4.68
C LYS A 496 -39.68 -14.16 -4.21
N ALA A 497 -40.15 -12.94 -3.95
CA ALA A 497 -41.55 -12.70 -3.58
C ALA A 497 -42.50 -12.86 -4.78
N GLN A 498 -42.05 -12.49 -5.98
CA GLN A 498 -42.82 -12.59 -7.22
C GLN A 498 -42.19 -13.62 -8.15
N ALA A 499 -43.03 -14.32 -8.92
CA ALA A 499 -42.57 -15.21 -9.97
C ALA A 499 -41.83 -14.42 -11.05
N VAL A 500 -40.73 -14.96 -11.56
CA VAL A 500 -39.89 -14.30 -12.57
C VAL A 500 -40.37 -14.73 -13.95
N PRO A 501 -40.74 -13.79 -14.84
CA PRO A 501 -41.02 -14.11 -16.24
C PRO A 501 -39.73 -14.56 -16.93
N VAL A 502 -39.82 -15.67 -17.67
CA VAL A 502 -38.68 -16.33 -18.30
C VAL A 502 -39.04 -16.83 -19.68
N TYR A 503 -38.03 -16.96 -20.53
CA TYR A 503 -38.17 -17.36 -21.92
C TYR A 503 -37.22 -18.51 -22.23
N ARG A 504 -37.68 -19.46 -23.04
CA ARG A 504 -36.84 -20.49 -23.66
C ARG A 504 -36.42 -20.00 -25.05
N VAL A 505 -35.13 -20.05 -25.36
CA VAL A 505 -34.61 -19.71 -26.68
C VAL A 505 -34.83 -20.87 -27.65
N LYS A 506 -35.28 -20.58 -28.87
CA LYS A 506 -35.37 -21.55 -29.96
C LYS A 506 -34.07 -21.52 -30.77
N LEU A 507 -33.36 -22.64 -30.78
CA LEU A 507 -32.07 -22.84 -31.44
C LEU A 507 -32.21 -23.20 -32.92
#